data_AF-A8U764-F1
#
_entry.id   AF-A8U764-F1
#
_cell.length_a   1.000
_cell.length_b   1.000
_cell.length_c   1.000
_cell.angle_alpha   90.00
_cell.angle_beta   90.00
_cell.angle_gamma   90.00
#
_symmetry.space_group_name_H-M   'P 1'
#
loop_
_entity.id
_entity.type
_entity.pdbx_description
1 polymer ?
#
loop_
_entity_poly.entity_id
_entity_poly.type
_entity_poly.pdbx_seq_one_letter_code
_entity_poly.pdbx_strand_id
1 'polypeptide(L)' 'MYVSILPFVFGLAQMDDAPGLILVGMVPIFASLVIAIFAAVLQRLLQDAIEIKKENNLIV' A
#
# COMPACT_ATOMS: atom_id res chain seq x y z
N MET A 1 1.00 -11.43 -4.09
CA MET A 1 0.76 -11.60 -5.54
C MET A 1 1.77 -10.82 -6.39
N TYR A 2 2.02 -9.52 -6.14
CA TYR A 2 3.03 -8.76 -6.91
C TYR A 2 4.49 -9.14 -6.60
N VAL A 3 4.83 -9.45 -5.34
CA VAL A 3 6.20 -9.86 -4.97
C VAL A 3 6.64 -11.15 -5.67
N SER A 4 5.70 -12.06 -5.93
CA SER A 4 5.94 -13.31 -6.65
C SER A 4 6.21 -13.14 -8.15
N ILE A 5 5.96 -11.95 -8.73
CA ILE A 5 6.23 -11.66 -10.15
C ILE A 5 7.63 -11.09 -10.38
N LEU A 6 8.28 -10.55 -9.33
CA LEU A 6 9.63 -10.00 -9.39
C LEU A 6 10.69 -10.97 -9.96
N PRO A 7 10.76 -12.27 -9.59
CA PRO A 7 11.73 -13.17 -10.19
C PRO A 7 11.54 -13.35 -11.71
N PHE A 8 10.30 -13.26 -12.20
CA PHE A 8 10.01 -13.30 -13.64
C PHE A 8 10.46 -12.00 -14.34
N VAL A 9 10.16 -10.84 -13.75
CA VAL A 9 10.63 -9.53 -14.24
C VAL A 9 12.16 -9.44 -14.25
N PHE A 10 12.82 -10.01 -13.24
CA PHE A 10 14.28 -10.07 -13.16
C PHE A 10 14.90 -10.95 -14.25
N GLY A 11 14.26 -12.07 -14.60
CA GLY A 11 14.68 -12.91 -15.72
C GLY A 11 14.56 -12.19 -17.07
N LEU A 12 13.46 -11.47 -17.29
CA LEU A 12 13.27 -10.66 -18.51
C LEU A 12 14.26 -9.48 -18.59
N ALA A 13 14.52 -8.80 -17.47
CA ALA A 13 15.46 -7.69 -17.41
C ALA A 13 16.90 -8.09 -17.80
N GLN A 14 17.31 -9.31 -17.44
CA GLN A 14 18.60 -9.88 -17.87
C GLN A 14 18.59 -10.29 -19.35
N MET A 15 17.46 -10.78 -19.86
CA MET A 15 17.34 -11.21 -21.25
C MET A 15 17.36 -10.04 -22.24
N ASP A 16 16.69 -8.93 -21.90
CA ASP A 16 16.62 -7.73 -22.72
C ASP A 16 17.75 -6.72 -22.46
N ASP A 17 18.75 -7.08 -21.63
CA ASP A 17 19.86 -6.20 -21.18
C ASP A 17 19.37 -4.85 -20.62
N ALA A 18 18.18 -4.87 -20.02
CA ALA A 18 17.42 -3.70 -19.58
C ALA A 18 17.18 -3.75 -18.06
N PRO A 19 18.21 -3.46 -17.22
CA PRO A 19 18.11 -3.55 -15.76
C PRO A 19 17.04 -2.60 -15.17
N GLY A 20 16.67 -1.54 -15.90
CA GLY A 20 15.62 -0.60 -15.49
C GLY A 20 14.21 -1.21 -15.40
N LEU A 21 13.96 -2.37 -16.02
CA LEU A 21 12.64 -3.04 -15.97
C LEU A 21 12.23 -3.44 -14.54
N ILE A 22 13.22 -3.70 -13.68
CA ILE A 22 13.00 -4.06 -12.27
C ILE A 22 12.33 -2.89 -11.52
N LEU A 23 12.74 -1.64 -11.78
CA LEU A 23 12.14 -0.45 -11.18
C LEU A 23 10.67 -0.29 -11.58
N VAL A 24 10.34 -0.59 -12.85
CA VAL A 24 8.96 -0.57 -13.33
C VAL A 24 8.12 -1.64 -12.64
N GLY A 25 8.68 -2.84 -12.44
CA GLY A 25 8.04 -3.93 -11.70
C GLY A 25 7.74 -3.60 -10.22
N MET A 26 8.49 -2.67 -9.62
CA MET A 26 8.28 -2.23 -8.23
C MET A 26 7.15 -1.20 -8.07
N VAL A 27 6.74 -0.52 -9.15
CA VAL A 27 5.67 0.50 -9.12
C VAL A 27 4.36 -0.01 -8.50
N PRO A 28 3.77 -1.15 -8.90
CA PRO A 28 2.52 -1.64 -8.30
C PRO A 28 2.67 -2.01 -6.81
N ILE A 29 3.85 -2.48 -6.39
CA ILE A 29 4.14 -2.76 -4.99
C ILE A 29 4.09 -1.45 -4.20
N PHE A 30 4.77 -0.42 -4.69
CA PHE A 30 4.81 0.88 -4.03
C PHE A 30 3.43 1.57 -4.02
N ALA A 31 2.67 1.48 -5.11
CA ALA A 31 1.30 2.00 -5.18
C ALA A 31 0.40 1.34 -4.12
N SER A 32 0.50 0.02 -3.93
CA SER A 32 -0.27 -0.69 -2.92
C SER A 32 0.10 -0.26 -1.50
N LEU A 33 1.38 0.05 -1.23
CA LEU A 33 1.84 0.56 0.06
C LEU A 33 1.24 1.94 0.37
N VAL A 34 1.24 2.86 -0.60
CA VAL A 34 0.66 4.20 -0.44
C VAL A 34 -0.83 4.11 -0.12
N ILE A 35 -1.58 3.27 -0.85
CA ILE A 35 -3.01 3.06 -0.60
C ILE A 35 -3.24 2.48 0.80
N ALA A 36 -2.44 1.49 1.21
CA ALA A 36 -2.55 0.87 2.53
C ALA A 36 -2.30 1.86 3.67
N ILE A 37 -1.27 2.71 3.54
CA ILE A 37 -0.98 3.77 4.52
C ILE A 37 -2.15 4.75 4.59
N PHE A 38 -2.68 5.18 3.44
CA PHE A 38 -3.80 6.12 3.41
C PHE A 38 -5.05 5.53 4.06
N ALA A 39 -5.37 4.27 3.75
CA ALA A 39 -6.48 3.54 4.37
C ALA A 39 -6.29 3.42 5.89
N ALA A 40 -5.07 3.10 6.36
CA ALA A 40 -4.77 3.00 7.78
C ALA A 40 -4.95 4.35 8.52
N VAL A 41 -4.52 5.45 7.90
CA VAL A 41 -4.73 6.80 8.45
C VAL A 41 -6.22 7.13 8.55
N LEU A 42 -6.98 6.92 7.49
CA LEU A 42 -8.44 7.14 7.50
C LEU A 42 -9.15 6.26 8.54
N GLN A 43 -8.73 5.01 8.65
CA GLN A 43 -9.28 4.07 9.63
C GLN A 43 -9.04 4.57 11.06
N ARG A 44 -7.85 5.12 11.34
CA ARG A 44 -7.55 5.72 12.65
C ARG A 44 -8.41 6.95 12.92
N LEU A 45 -8.50 7.87 11.97
CA LEU A 45 -9.34 9.07 12.11
C LEU A 45 -10.81 8.74 12.34
N LEU A 46 -11.33 7.71 11.65
CA LEU A 46 -12.71 7.26 11.84
C LEU A 46 -12.91 6.65 13.24
N GLN A 47 -11.97 5.85 13.73
CA GLN A 47 -12.02 5.29 15.08
C GLN A 47 -12.02 6.40 16.14
N ASP A 48 -11.11 7.37 16.03
CA ASP A 48 -11.03 8.51 16.93
C ASP A 48 -12.35 9.32 16.90
N ALA A 49 -12.94 9.54 15.73
CA ALA A 49 -14.22 10.25 15.60
C ALA A 49 -15.40 9.49 16.23
N ILE A 50 -15.43 8.15 16.09
CA ILE A 50 -16.44 7.29 16.73
C ILE A 50 -16.29 7.35 18.25
N GLU A 51 -15.06 7.32 18.77
CA GLU A 51 -14.78 7.41 20.21
C GLU A 51 -15.26 8.73 20.79
N ILE A 52 -14.93 9.86 20.14
CA ILE A 52 -15.40 11.20 20.55
C ILE A 52 -16.94 11.28 20.53
N LYS A 53 -17.59 10.68 19.51
CA LYS A 53 -19.06 10.66 19.45
C LYS A 53 -19.66 9.80 20.56
N LYS A 54 -19.01 8.67 20.90
CA LYS A 54 -19.44 7.76 21.97
C LYS A 54 -19.32 8.42 23.34
N GLU A 55 -18.22 9.11 23.61
CA GLU A 55 -18.04 9.89 24.84
C GLU A 55 -19.13 10.94 25.00
N ASN A 56 -19.37 11.76 23.98
CA ASN A 56 -20.43 12.77 24.02
C ASN A 56 -21.83 12.18 24.23
N ASN A 57 -22.12 10.99 23.69
CA ASN A 57 -23.40 10.30 23.90
C ASN A 57 -23.55 9.68 25.31
N LEU A 58 -22.47 9.55 26.10
CA LEU A 58 -22.51 8.99 27.46
C LEU A 58 -22.73 10.05 28.55
N ILE A 59 -22.52 11.33 28.24
CA ILE A 59 -22.63 12.45 29.20
C ILE A 59 -23.98 13.17 29.08
N VAL A 60 -24.75 12.90 28.02
CA VAL A 60 -26.12 13.41 27.81
C VAL A 60 -27.17 12.40 28.23
#